data_AF-A0A1H0ZBD1-F1
#
_entry.id   AF-A0A1H0ZBD1-F1
#
_cell.length_a   1.000
_cell.length_b   1.000
_cell.length_c   1.000
_cell.angle_alpha   90.00
_cell.angle_beta   90.00
_cell.angle_gamma   90.00
#
_symmetry.space_group_name_H-M   'P 1'
#
loop_
_entity.id
_entity.type
_entity.pdbx_description
1 polymer ?
#
loop_
_entity_poly.entity_id
_entity_poly.type
_entity_poly.pdbx_seq_one_letter_code
_entity_poly.pdbx_strand_id
1 'polypeptide(L)'
;MTQRITKVLIANRGEIAVRVIRAARDEGLASVAVYAEPDRDALHVRLADEAYSLGGSTATESYLAMDKLLEAAATSGADAVHPGYGFLAENADFAQRVIDAGLIWIGPSPDAIAKLGDKVQARHIAEKVGAPLVPGTADPVQGVDEVLAFADTYGLPLAIKAAYGGGGRGIKVVRDRDEIPEAFDSAVREATAAFGRGECFVERFLDAPRHVETQCLADAHGNVVVISTRDCSLQRRNQKLVEEAPAPFLSADQNYRLYEASKAIMLEAGYQGAGTCEFLVGQDGTISFLEVNTRLQVEHPISEEVAGVDLVREQFRLACGEELGYGDPEIRGHSFEFRINGEDAGRNFMPAPGTVESMKLPTGPGVRVDSGVEAGEVVGGNFDSLLAKLVVTGASRNQALQRARRALAEMEIGGMPTVLPFHRAVTADPDFAPADPLEPFKVHTRWIETEFVNEIPAFDAAASTTTDDDGERQRVTVEVGGKRLEVVLPAGLNTSGGAATKSNGKPKRGRGRSGGSAGAAASGDDLSSPMQGTIVKVAVSEGDTVAEGDLVVVLEAMKMEQPLTAHKAGTISKLTAKPGATVSAGAVLAAIID
;
A
#
# COMPACT_ATOMS: atom_id res chain seq x y z
N MET A 1 -5.95 15.54 -35.03
CA MET A 1 -4.88 14.55 -35.13
C MET A 1 -4.79 13.91 -33.76
N THR A 2 -5.04 12.61 -33.65
CA THR A 2 -4.78 11.86 -32.41
C THR A 2 -3.29 11.97 -32.10
N GLN A 3 -2.95 12.49 -30.91
CA GLN A 3 -1.57 12.51 -30.45
C GLN A 3 -1.12 11.05 -30.25
N ARG A 4 0.06 10.70 -30.74
CA ARG A 4 0.60 9.35 -30.63
C ARG A 4 1.74 9.35 -29.62
N ILE A 5 1.63 8.51 -28.60
CA ILE A 5 2.70 8.26 -27.65
C ILE A 5 3.77 7.41 -28.36
N THR A 6 5.04 7.77 -28.20
CA THR A 6 6.17 6.96 -28.69
C THR A 6 7.20 6.70 -27.58
N LYS A 7 7.31 7.60 -26.60
CA LYS A 7 8.23 7.46 -25.47
C LYS A 7 7.60 8.00 -24.19
N VAL A 8 7.48 7.15 -23.17
CA VAL A 8 6.82 7.46 -21.90
C VAL A 8 7.85 7.61 -20.79
N LEU A 9 7.81 8.74 -20.09
CA LEU A 9 8.47 8.89 -18.79
C LEU A 9 7.56 8.37 -17.68
N ILE A 10 8.09 7.48 -16.85
CA ILE A 10 7.40 6.92 -15.70
C ILE A 10 7.81 7.74 -14.47
N ALA A 11 6.92 8.62 -14.00
CA ALA A 11 7.17 9.50 -12.85
C ALA A 11 6.92 8.77 -11.51
N ASN A 12 7.50 7.58 -11.36
CA ASN A 12 7.31 6.71 -10.19
C ASN A 12 8.49 5.73 -10.03
N ARG A 13 8.44 4.89 -8.98
CA ARG A 13 9.45 3.88 -8.64
C ARG A 13 8.81 2.54 -8.29
N GLY A 14 9.64 1.55 -7.98
CA GLY A 14 9.21 0.28 -7.41
C GLY A 14 8.32 -0.52 -8.36
N GLU A 15 7.40 -1.33 -7.81
CA GLU A 15 6.63 -2.31 -8.59
C GLU A 15 5.79 -1.66 -9.69
N ILE A 16 5.17 -0.51 -9.41
CA ILE A 16 4.33 0.18 -10.38
C ILE A 16 5.12 0.70 -11.57
N ALA A 17 6.34 1.18 -11.35
CA ALA A 17 7.20 1.57 -12.45
C ALA A 17 7.53 0.36 -13.34
N VAL A 18 7.83 -0.79 -12.73
CA VAL A 18 8.03 -2.06 -13.46
C VAL A 18 6.78 -2.46 -14.25
N ARG A 19 5.60 -2.37 -13.64
CA ARG A 19 4.31 -2.68 -14.27
C ARG A 19 4.03 -1.82 -15.50
N VAL A 20 4.33 -0.52 -15.43
CA VAL A 20 4.15 0.43 -16.55
C VAL A 20 5.19 0.21 -17.64
N ILE A 21 6.47 -0.03 -17.27
CA ILE A 21 7.54 -0.34 -18.24
C ILE A 21 7.20 -1.58 -19.05
N ARG A 22 6.67 -2.63 -18.41
CA ARG A 22 6.24 -3.86 -19.11
C ARG A 22 5.13 -3.57 -20.12
N ALA A 23 4.09 -2.81 -19.74
CA ALA A 23 3.02 -2.42 -20.67
C ALA A 23 3.54 -1.58 -21.83
N ALA A 24 4.44 -0.62 -21.56
CA ALA A 24 5.05 0.21 -22.58
C ALA A 24 5.81 -0.65 -23.61
N ARG A 25 6.58 -1.64 -23.13
CA ARG A 25 7.29 -2.59 -23.99
C ARG A 25 6.34 -3.44 -24.84
N ASP A 26 5.24 -3.92 -24.27
CA ASP A 26 4.23 -4.70 -25.00
C ASP A 26 3.52 -3.87 -26.10
N GLU A 27 3.38 -2.56 -25.89
CA GLU A 27 2.86 -1.60 -26.89
C GLU A 27 3.94 -1.08 -27.86
N GLY A 28 5.20 -1.50 -27.70
CA GLY A 28 6.32 -1.01 -28.52
C GLY A 28 6.67 0.47 -28.29
N LEU A 29 6.36 0.99 -27.10
CA LEU A 29 6.73 2.34 -26.65
C LEU A 29 8.08 2.31 -25.92
N ALA A 30 8.91 3.32 -26.14
CA ALA A 30 10.14 3.49 -25.37
C ALA A 30 9.82 3.95 -23.94
N SER A 31 10.55 3.43 -22.96
CA SER A 31 10.33 3.69 -21.54
C SER A 31 11.50 4.44 -20.90
N VAL A 32 11.17 5.48 -20.12
CA VAL A 32 12.14 6.30 -19.38
C VAL A 32 11.84 6.23 -17.89
N ALA A 33 12.75 5.64 -17.11
CA ALA A 33 12.67 5.65 -15.66
C ALA A 33 13.33 6.92 -15.07
N VAL A 34 12.87 7.32 -13.89
CA VAL A 34 13.55 8.30 -13.04
C VAL A 34 13.89 7.66 -11.70
N TYR A 35 14.94 8.14 -11.05
CA TYR A 35 15.37 7.57 -9.76
C TYR A 35 15.98 8.58 -8.79
N ALA A 36 15.73 8.38 -7.50
CA ALA A 36 16.48 8.99 -6.40
C ALA A 36 17.82 8.27 -6.20
N GLU A 37 18.80 8.88 -5.55
CA GLU A 37 20.15 8.28 -5.39
C GLU A 37 20.14 6.86 -4.77
N PRO A 38 19.31 6.54 -3.76
CA PRO A 38 19.20 5.18 -3.22
C PRO A 38 18.63 4.15 -4.21
N ASP A 39 17.89 4.60 -5.23
CA ASP A 39 17.21 3.74 -6.21
C ASP A 39 18.03 3.54 -7.49
N ARG A 40 19.29 3.99 -7.53
CA ARG A 40 20.18 3.89 -8.70
C ARG A 40 20.25 2.48 -9.28
N ASP A 41 20.26 1.49 -8.39
CA ASP A 41 20.32 0.08 -8.73
C ASP A 41 18.96 -0.60 -8.47
N ALA A 42 17.83 0.11 -8.56
CA ALA A 42 16.51 -0.50 -8.42
C ALA A 42 16.07 -1.22 -9.70
N LEU A 43 15.17 -2.21 -9.56
CA LEU A 43 14.68 -3.02 -10.68
C LEU A 43 14.09 -2.18 -11.83
N HIS A 44 13.29 -1.15 -11.53
CA HIS A 44 12.66 -0.32 -12.56
C HIS A 44 13.68 0.47 -13.39
N VAL A 45 14.80 0.88 -12.77
CA VAL A 45 15.90 1.58 -13.46
C VAL A 45 16.59 0.65 -14.46
N ARG A 46 16.81 -0.62 -14.09
CA ARG A 46 17.43 -1.62 -14.97
C ARG A 46 16.52 -2.09 -16.09
N LEU A 47 15.20 -2.04 -15.90
CA LEU A 47 14.22 -2.54 -16.86
C LEU A 47 13.84 -1.54 -17.96
N ALA A 48 13.86 -0.24 -17.65
CA ALA A 48 13.56 0.81 -18.61
C ALA A 48 14.63 0.90 -19.72
N ASP A 49 14.28 1.49 -20.85
CA ASP A 49 15.20 1.67 -21.97
C ASP A 49 16.22 2.80 -21.69
N GLU A 50 15.79 3.82 -20.95
CA GLU A 50 16.61 4.92 -20.45
C GLU A 50 16.27 5.22 -18.98
N ALA A 51 17.22 5.79 -18.24
CA ALA A 51 16.99 6.20 -16.85
C ALA A 51 17.77 7.47 -16.47
N TYR A 52 17.14 8.33 -15.67
CA TYR A 52 17.69 9.64 -15.28
C TYR A 52 17.65 9.85 -13.76
N SER A 53 18.76 10.30 -13.18
CA SER A 53 18.82 10.65 -11.76
C SER A 53 18.07 11.96 -11.50
N LEU A 54 17.23 11.97 -10.47
CA LEU A 54 16.63 13.18 -9.90
C LEU A 54 17.53 13.77 -8.80
N GLY A 55 18.58 13.05 -8.38
CA GLY A 55 19.32 13.35 -7.16
C GLY A 55 18.47 13.23 -5.89
N GLY A 56 19.05 13.60 -4.75
CA GLY A 56 18.37 13.52 -3.44
C GLY A 56 18.15 12.08 -2.95
N SER A 57 17.73 11.94 -1.70
CA SER A 57 17.47 10.64 -1.07
C SER A 57 16.06 10.48 -0.51
N THR A 58 15.29 11.56 -0.51
CA THR A 58 13.90 11.63 -0.03
C THR A 58 12.93 11.87 -1.19
N ALA A 59 11.65 11.51 -1.00
CA ALA A 59 10.60 11.76 -1.99
C ALA A 59 10.51 13.24 -2.39
N THR A 60 10.57 14.16 -1.43
CA THR A 60 10.49 15.61 -1.65
C THR A 60 11.60 16.14 -2.55
N GLU A 61 12.82 15.64 -2.37
CA GLU A 61 13.98 16.06 -3.17
C GLU A 61 14.02 15.40 -4.56
N SER A 62 13.24 14.34 -4.78
CA SER A 62 13.28 13.48 -5.97
C SER A 62 11.90 13.35 -6.64
N TYR A 63 11.13 12.30 -6.36
CA TYR A 63 9.89 11.94 -7.05
C TYR A 63 8.74 12.95 -6.88
N LEU A 64 8.81 13.86 -5.92
CA LEU A 64 7.86 14.99 -5.76
C LEU A 64 8.40 16.30 -6.35
N ALA A 65 9.64 16.33 -6.86
CA ALA A 65 10.25 17.51 -7.46
C ALA A 65 9.80 17.65 -8.93
N MET A 66 8.64 18.29 -9.13
CA MET A 66 8.00 18.48 -10.44
C MET A 66 8.95 19.00 -11.52
N ASP A 67 9.76 20.02 -11.20
CA ASP A 67 10.67 20.64 -12.17
C ASP A 67 11.73 19.64 -12.67
N LYS A 68 12.24 18.77 -11.79
CA LYS A 68 13.23 17.74 -12.15
C LYS A 68 12.62 16.65 -13.04
N LEU A 69 11.35 16.28 -12.80
CA LEU A 69 10.64 15.33 -13.64
C LEU A 69 10.42 15.87 -15.05
N LEU A 70 10.05 17.15 -15.17
CA LEU A 70 9.88 17.82 -16.46
C LEU A 70 11.21 18.01 -17.19
N GLU A 71 12.30 18.31 -16.48
CA GLU A 71 13.65 18.36 -17.04
C GLU A 71 14.10 16.99 -17.57
N ALA A 72 13.83 15.91 -16.84
CA ALA A 72 14.11 14.54 -17.28
C ALA A 72 13.27 14.15 -18.51
N ALA A 73 11.98 14.54 -18.56
CA ALA A 73 11.12 14.32 -19.73
C ALA A 73 11.66 15.06 -20.96
N ALA A 74 12.02 16.33 -20.81
CA ALA A 74 12.59 17.14 -21.88
C ALA A 74 13.94 16.59 -22.39
N THR A 75 14.82 16.17 -21.47
CA THR A 75 16.15 15.64 -21.81
C THR A 75 16.10 14.28 -22.50
N SER A 76 15.19 13.41 -22.07
CA SER A 76 14.98 12.09 -22.68
C SER A 76 14.22 12.13 -24.02
N GLY A 77 13.52 13.24 -24.27
CA GLY A 77 12.61 13.37 -25.41
C GLY A 77 11.36 12.51 -25.27
N ALA A 78 10.93 12.21 -24.03
CA ALA A 78 9.63 11.60 -23.79
C ALA A 78 8.52 12.53 -24.29
N ASP A 79 7.46 11.96 -24.86
CA ASP A 79 6.27 12.68 -25.33
C ASP A 79 5.06 12.50 -24.41
N ALA A 80 5.17 11.64 -23.40
CA ALA A 80 4.14 11.40 -22.41
C ALA A 80 4.71 11.13 -21.01
N VAL A 81 3.90 11.39 -19.98
CA VAL A 81 4.22 11.10 -18.58
C VAL A 81 3.14 10.20 -17.99
N HIS A 82 3.56 9.03 -17.49
CA HIS A 82 2.70 8.14 -16.70
C HIS A 82 3.05 8.29 -15.21
N PRO A 83 2.12 8.74 -14.36
CA PRO A 83 2.42 8.99 -12.95
C PRO A 83 2.38 7.73 -12.08
N GLY A 84 1.76 6.65 -12.55
CA GLY A 84 1.51 5.46 -11.72
C GLY A 84 0.46 5.77 -10.66
N TYR A 85 0.79 5.50 -9.39
CA TYR A 85 -0.04 5.83 -8.23
C TYR A 85 0.80 6.46 -7.11
N GLY A 86 0.16 7.16 -6.17
CA GLY A 86 0.88 7.94 -5.16
C GLY A 86 1.70 9.07 -5.78
N PHE A 87 2.66 9.62 -5.04
CA PHE A 87 3.47 10.78 -5.44
C PHE A 87 2.62 11.91 -6.04
N LEU A 88 2.77 12.16 -7.35
CA LEU A 88 2.12 13.24 -8.07
C LEU A 88 0.93 12.78 -8.94
N ALA A 89 0.51 11.51 -8.84
CA ALA A 89 -0.57 10.95 -9.66
C ALA A 89 -1.92 11.66 -9.50
N GLU A 90 -2.16 12.24 -8.33
CA GLU A 90 -3.40 12.97 -8.00
C GLU A 90 -3.12 14.47 -7.78
N ASN A 91 -2.04 14.99 -8.38
CA ASN A 91 -1.65 16.39 -8.27
C ASN A 91 -2.05 17.16 -9.54
N ALA A 92 -3.10 17.98 -9.43
CA ALA A 92 -3.63 18.76 -10.55
C ALA A 92 -2.61 19.77 -11.11
N ASP A 93 -1.77 20.40 -10.27
CA ASP A 93 -0.71 21.32 -10.72
C ASP A 93 0.32 20.58 -11.57
N PHE A 94 0.76 19.40 -11.14
CA PHE A 94 1.71 18.60 -11.92
C PHE A 94 1.12 18.15 -13.25
N ALA A 95 -0.11 17.64 -13.26
CA ALA A 95 -0.80 17.26 -14.49
C ALA A 95 -0.91 18.45 -15.47
N GLN A 96 -1.22 19.65 -14.97
CA GLN A 96 -1.28 20.86 -15.78
C GLN A 96 0.10 21.24 -16.33
N ARG A 97 1.15 21.18 -15.51
CA ARG A 97 2.53 21.50 -15.96
C ARG A 97 3.05 20.53 -17.01
N VAL A 98 2.70 19.25 -16.93
CA VAL A 98 3.02 18.26 -17.97
C VAL A 98 2.38 18.67 -19.30
N ILE A 99 1.09 19.04 -19.28
CA ILE A 99 0.35 19.50 -20.47
C ILE A 99 0.93 20.80 -21.02
N ASP A 100 1.25 21.76 -20.14
CA ASP A 100 1.85 23.05 -20.51
C ASP A 100 3.26 22.89 -21.12
N ALA A 101 3.99 21.84 -20.73
CA ALA A 101 5.26 21.45 -21.33
C ALA A 101 5.10 20.76 -22.70
N GLY A 102 3.86 20.56 -23.19
CA GLY A 102 3.55 19.93 -24.46
C GLY A 102 3.60 18.40 -24.42
N LEU A 103 3.62 17.80 -23.24
CA LEU A 103 3.63 16.35 -23.02
C LEU A 103 2.20 15.83 -22.82
N ILE A 104 1.98 14.56 -23.17
CA ILE A 104 0.72 13.86 -22.91
C ILE A 104 0.70 13.43 -21.44
N TRP A 105 -0.28 13.89 -20.68
CA TRP A 105 -0.57 13.39 -19.34
C TRP A 105 -1.39 12.09 -19.43
N ILE A 106 -0.85 10.98 -18.93
CA ILE A 106 -1.55 9.69 -18.93
C ILE A 106 -2.33 9.53 -17.61
N GLY A 107 -3.50 10.16 -17.57
CA GLY A 107 -4.37 10.17 -16.41
C GLY A 107 -5.57 11.11 -16.61
N PRO A 108 -6.40 11.32 -15.57
CA PRO A 108 -7.50 12.28 -15.64
C PRO A 108 -7.03 13.72 -15.77
N SER A 109 -7.89 14.58 -16.30
CA SER A 109 -7.59 16.00 -16.50
C SER A 109 -7.30 16.71 -15.17
N PRO A 110 -6.50 17.79 -15.16
CA PRO A 110 -6.24 18.59 -13.96
C PRO A 110 -7.52 19.06 -13.24
N ASP A 111 -8.55 19.42 -14.02
CA ASP A 111 -9.86 19.83 -13.50
C ASP A 111 -10.60 18.67 -12.81
N ALA A 112 -10.60 17.47 -13.40
CA ALA A 112 -11.19 16.29 -12.78
C ALA A 112 -10.46 15.89 -11.49
N ILE A 113 -9.12 15.94 -11.48
CA ILE A 113 -8.30 15.71 -10.29
C ILE A 113 -8.68 16.71 -9.18
N ALA A 114 -8.77 18.00 -9.50
CA ALA A 114 -9.09 19.04 -8.53
C ALA A 114 -10.52 18.90 -7.95
N LYS A 115 -11.52 18.65 -8.81
CA LYS A 115 -12.92 18.48 -8.41
C LYS A 115 -13.14 17.28 -7.51
N LEU A 116 -12.49 16.15 -7.83
CA LEU A 116 -12.68 14.90 -7.10
C LEU A 116 -11.77 14.78 -5.88
N GLY A 117 -10.63 15.48 -5.85
CA GLY A 117 -9.76 15.59 -4.69
C GLY A 117 -10.30 16.49 -3.58
N ASP A 118 -11.22 17.41 -3.91
CA ASP A 118 -11.97 18.20 -2.93
C ASP A 118 -13.21 17.42 -2.47
N LYS A 119 -13.22 17.01 -1.20
CA LYS A 119 -14.32 16.22 -0.60
C LYS A 119 -15.68 16.89 -0.70
N VAL A 120 -15.75 18.22 -0.59
CA VAL A 120 -17.01 18.94 -0.65
C VAL A 120 -17.53 18.92 -2.08
N GLN A 121 -16.65 19.17 -3.06
CA GLN A 121 -17.04 19.11 -4.47
C GLN A 121 -17.38 17.70 -4.92
N ALA A 122 -16.60 16.69 -4.54
CA ALA A 122 -16.88 15.29 -4.81
C ALA A 122 -18.23 14.85 -4.23
N ARG A 123 -18.56 15.29 -3.01
CA ARG A 123 -19.86 15.05 -2.41
C ARG A 123 -21.00 15.74 -3.17
N HIS A 124 -20.84 17.00 -3.56
CA HIS A 124 -21.85 17.69 -4.38
C HIS A 124 -22.07 16.99 -5.73
N ILE A 125 -21.01 16.47 -6.37
CA ILE A 125 -21.13 15.66 -7.59
C ILE A 125 -21.95 14.40 -7.29
N ALA A 126 -21.59 13.66 -6.23
CA ALA A 126 -22.30 12.47 -5.82
C ALA A 126 -23.80 12.74 -5.54
N GLU A 127 -24.12 13.82 -4.81
CA GLU A 127 -25.51 14.23 -4.53
C GLU A 127 -26.26 14.61 -5.82
N LYS A 128 -25.63 15.38 -6.71
CA LYS A 128 -26.21 15.82 -7.98
C LYS A 128 -26.60 14.65 -8.88
N VAL A 129 -25.79 13.61 -8.92
CA VAL A 129 -26.05 12.41 -9.74
C VAL A 129 -26.90 11.37 -9.02
N GLY A 130 -27.28 11.61 -7.77
CA GLY A 130 -28.07 10.67 -6.96
C GLY A 130 -27.29 9.44 -6.51
N ALA A 131 -25.96 9.54 -6.40
CA ALA A 131 -25.13 8.47 -5.87
C ALA A 131 -25.52 8.16 -4.41
N PRO A 132 -25.45 6.89 -3.99
CA PRO A 132 -25.83 6.50 -2.65
C PRO A 132 -24.90 7.16 -1.63
N LEU A 133 -25.46 7.89 -0.68
CA LEU A 133 -24.72 8.54 0.41
C LEU A 133 -25.35 8.16 1.73
N VAL A 134 -24.52 7.97 2.76
CA VAL A 134 -25.01 7.82 4.12
C VAL A 134 -25.66 9.14 4.56
N PRO A 135 -26.81 9.08 5.26
CA PRO A 135 -27.44 10.27 5.78
C PRO A 135 -26.44 11.09 6.59
N GLY A 136 -26.38 12.39 6.31
CA GLY A 136 -25.57 13.34 7.04
C GLY A 136 -26.15 14.74 6.89
N THR A 137 -25.70 15.65 7.76
CA THR A 137 -26.12 17.05 7.68
C THR A 137 -25.55 17.68 6.41
N ALA A 138 -26.35 18.52 5.75
CA ALA A 138 -25.94 19.24 4.54
C ALA A 138 -24.98 20.39 4.86
N ASP A 139 -25.24 21.07 5.97
CA ASP A 139 -24.41 22.15 6.51
C ASP A 139 -23.78 21.71 7.85
N PRO A 140 -22.70 22.39 8.29
CA PRO A 140 -22.17 22.16 9.62
C PRO A 140 -23.22 22.45 10.69
N VAL A 141 -23.30 21.56 11.68
CA VAL A 141 -24.25 21.71 12.78
C VAL A 141 -23.91 22.90 13.66
N GLN A 142 -24.93 23.63 14.10
CA GLN A 142 -24.76 24.84 14.92
C GLN A 142 -24.65 24.55 16.43
N GLY A 143 -24.96 23.32 16.84
CA GLY A 143 -24.87 22.91 18.24
C GLY A 143 -25.39 21.49 18.50
N VAL A 144 -25.27 21.08 19.75
CA VAL A 144 -25.63 19.74 20.26
C VAL A 144 -27.08 19.36 19.93
N ASP A 145 -28.01 20.31 19.98
CA ASP A 145 -29.43 20.05 19.71
C ASP A 145 -29.68 19.53 18.28
N GLU A 146 -28.93 20.01 17.30
CA GLU A 146 -29.02 19.51 15.91
C GLU A 146 -28.46 18.09 15.79
N VAL A 147 -27.42 17.76 16.56
CA VAL A 147 -26.86 16.40 16.63
C VAL A 147 -27.86 15.43 17.26
N LEU A 148 -28.55 15.86 18.32
CA LEU A 148 -29.60 15.08 18.98
C LEU A 148 -30.79 14.86 18.05
N ALA A 149 -31.25 15.90 17.35
CA ALA A 149 -32.34 15.80 16.37
C ALA A 149 -31.97 14.88 15.18
N PHE A 150 -30.71 14.93 14.74
CA PHE A 150 -30.19 14.01 13.74
C PHE A 150 -30.22 12.57 14.24
N ALA A 151 -29.77 12.31 15.47
CA ALA A 151 -29.83 10.99 16.10
C ALA A 151 -31.27 10.48 16.23
N ASP A 152 -32.24 11.35 16.53
CA ASP A 152 -33.67 10.98 16.60
C ASP A 152 -34.25 10.57 15.24
N THR A 153 -33.72 11.15 14.15
CA THR A 153 -34.19 10.90 12.79
C THR A 153 -33.54 9.67 12.16
N TYR A 154 -32.22 9.53 12.32
CA TYR A 154 -31.41 8.53 11.60
C TYR A 154 -30.85 7.42 12.49
N GLY A 155 -31.05 7.52 13.80
CA GLY A 155 -30.56 6.55 14.78
C GLY A 155 -29.07 6.71 15.11
N LEU A 156 -28.62 5.86 16.03
CA LEU A 156 -27.21 5.69 16.43
C LEU A 156 -26.67 4.36 15.87
N PRO A 157 -25.34 4.21 15.71
CA PRO A 157 -24.30 5.19 15.99
C PRO A 157 -24.19 6.30 14.93
N LEU A 158 -23.64 7.45 15.34
CA LEU A 158 -23.32 8.57 14.45
C LEU A 158 -21.84 8.96 14.57
N ALA A 159 -21.31 9.62 13.54
CA ALA A 159 -19.97 10.18 13.54
C ALA A 159 -20.06 11.71 13.45
N ILE A 160 -19.38 12.38 14.39
CA ILE A 160 -19.16 13.82 14.38
C ILE A 160 -17.79 14.04 13.73
N LYS A 161 -17.76 14.78 12.62
CA LYS A 161 -16.55 15.03 11.82
C LYS A 161 -16.28 16.51 11.71
N ALA A 162 -15.02 16.92 11.83
CA ALA A 162 -14.62 18.28 11.49
C ALA A 162 -14.90 18.57 9.99
N ALA A 163 -15.35 19.79 9.68
CA ALA A 163 -15.59 20.26 8.32
C ALA A 163 -14.31 20.34 7.48
N TYR A 164 -13.17 20.55 8.14
CA TYR A 164 -11.86 20.64 7.55
C TYR A 164 -10.98 19.55 8.17
N GLY A 165 -10.32 18.74 7.34
CA GLY A 165 -9.46 17.64 7.79
C GLY A 165 -9.54 16.38 6.91
N GLY A 166 -8.40 15.70 6.75
CA GLY A 166 -8.25 14.44 6.00
C GLY A 166 -7.86 13.26 6.90
N GLY A 167 -8.05 12.03 6.41
CA GLY A 167 -7.44 10.83 7.01
C GLY A 167 -8.03 10.31 8.33
N GLY A 168 -9.26 10.69 8.70
CA GLY A 168 -9.93 10.16 9.89
C GLY A 168 -9.56 10.81 11.22
N ARG A 169 -8.68 11.82 11.23
CA ARG A 169 -8.40 12.67 12.40
C ARG A 169 -9.60 13.56 12.71
N GLY A 170 -9.96 13.71 13.99
CA GLY A 170 -11.12 14.51 14.42
C GLY A 170 -12.49 13.85 14.26
N ILE A 171 -12.57 12.53 14.06
CA ILE A 171 -13.85 11.80 14.06
C ILE A 171 -14.17 11.32 15.47
N LYS A 172 -15.34 11.72 16.00
CA LYS A 172 -15.91 11.15 17.24
C LYS A 172 -17.09 10.28 16.88
N VAL A 173 -17.02 9.00 17.19
CA VAL A 173 -18.14 8.08 16.99
C VAL A 173 -18.93 8.00 18.28
N VAL A 174 -20.22 8.34 18.20
CA VAL A 174 -21.14 8.34 19.34
C VAL A 174 -22.07 7.14 19.22
N ARG A 175 -22.11 6.31 20.27
CA ARG A 175 -22.94 5.11 20.35
C ARG A 175 -24.12 5.30 21.27
N ASP A 176 -23.92 6.07 22.34
CA ASP A 176 -24.96 6.36 23.31
C ASP A 176 -25.38 7.83 23.23
N ARG A 177 -26.69 8.08 23.34
CA ARG A 177 -27.26 9.43 23.21
C ARG A 177 -26.65 10.42 24.21
N ASP A 178 -26.38 9.96 25.42
CA ASP A 178 -25.86 10.78 26.51
C ASP A 178 -24.41 11.24 26.27
N GLU A 179 -23.68 10.59 25.37
CA GLU A 179 -22.32 10.98 24.98
C GLU A 179 -22.29 12.13 23.96
N ILE A 180 -23.41 12.41 23.28
CA ILE A 180 -23.49 13.39 22.18
C ILE A 180 -22.95 14.77 22.61
N PRO A 181 -23.35 15.36 23.76
CA PRO A 181 -22.87 16.70 24.14
C PRO A 181 -21.35 16.74 24.32
N GLU A 182 -20.78 15.77 25.04
CA GLU A 182 -19.34 15.71 25.32
C GLU A 182 -18.52 15.42 24.05
N ALA A 183 -18.99 14.48 23.23
CA ALA A 183 -18.35 14.13 21.97
C ALA A 183 -18.33 15.31 20.98
N PHE A 184 -19.43 16.07 20.89
CA PHE A 184 -19.49 17.27 20.05
C PHE A 184 -18.52 18.35 20.53
N ASP A 185 -18.55 18.69 21.82
CA ASP A 185 -17.63 19.68 22.40
C ASP A 185 -16.16 19.26 22.26
N SER A 186 -15.88 17.95 22.36
CA SER A 186 -14.55 17.40 22.09
C SER A 186 -14.16 17.57 20.61
N ALA A 187 -15.06 17.27 19.67
CA ALA A 187 -14.79 17.38 18.24
C ALA A 187 -14.53 18.83 17.83
N VAL A 188 -15.34 19.78 18.31
CA VAL A 188 -15.18 21.22 18.05
C VAL A 188 -13.84 21.74 18.58
N ARG A 189 -13.44 21.34 19.80
CA ARG A 189 -12.14 21.73 20.37
C ARG A 189 -10.97 21.19 19.55
N GLU A 190 -11.03 19.92 19.15
CA GLU A 190 -9.99 19.29 18.34
C GLU A 190 -9.88 19.94 16.96
N ALA A 191 -11.03 20.17 16.30
CA ALA A 191 -11.09 20.86 15.01
C ALA A 191 -10.53 22.29 15.10
N THR A 192 -10.90 23.04 16.14
CA THR A 192 -10.40 24.41 16.36
C THR A 192 -8.90 24.43 16.60
N ALA A 193 -8.39 23.50 17.41
CA ALA A 193 -6.95 23.40 17.69
C ALA A 193 -6.14 23.00 16.45
N ALA A 194 -6.67 22.12 15.61
CA ALA A 194 -5.99 21.60 14.44
C ALA A 194 -6.09 22.52 13.21
N PHE A 195 -7.24 23.16 12.98
CA PHE A 195 -7.56 23.84 11.73
C PHE A 195 -7.95 25.32 11.92
N GLY A 196 -7.95 25.82 13.17
CA GLY A 196 -8.38 27.19 13.50
C GLY A 196 -9.88 27.43 13.35
N ARG A 197 -10.65 26.40 12.98
CA ARG A 197 -12.10 26.46 12.81
C ARG A 197 -12.78 25.24 13.41
N GLY A 198 -13.91 25.45 14.07
CA GLY A 198 -14.60 24.43 14.87
C GLY A 198 -15.85 23.85 14.21
N GLU A 199 -16.10 24.10 12.92
CA GLU A 199 -17.32 23.59 12.30
C GLU A 199 -17.27 22.05 12.18
N CYS A 200 -18.38 21.39 12.53
CA CYS A 200 -18.51 19.94 12.45
C CYS A 200 -19.77 19.53 11.68
N PHE A 201 -19.70 18.39 10.99
CA PHE A 201 -20.82 17.70 10.37
C PHE A 201 -21.16 16.45 11.16
N VAL A 202 -22.42 16.02 11.04
CA VAL A 202 -22.88 14.74 11.60
C VAL A 202 -23.30 13.85 10.46
N GLU A 203 -22.88 12.60 10.50
CA GLU A 203 -23.36 11.55 9.61
C GLU A 203 -23.69 10.29 10.39
N ARG A 204 -24.56 9.45 9.85
CA ARG A 204 -24.76 8.11 10.39
C ARG A 204 -23.44 7.34 10.28
N PHE A 205 -23.07 6.62 11.32
CA PHE A 205 -21.86 5.80 11.31
C PHE A 205 -22.21 4.39 10.84
N LEU A 206 -21.52 3.89 9.82
CA LEU A 206 -21.63 2.50 9.43
C LEU A 206 -20.71 1.67 10.32
N ASP A 207 -21.28 0.81 11.17
CA ASP A 207 -20.49 -0.11 11.99
C ASP A 207 -20.07 -1.33 11.17
N ALA A 208 -18.82 -1.77 11.38
CA ALA A 208 -18.20 -2.87 10.64
C ALA A 208 -18.49 -2.84 9.10
N PRO A 209 -18.24 -1.72 8.39
CA PRO A 209 -18.55 -1.63 6.98
C PRO A 209 -17.50 -2.39 6.17
N ARG A 210 -17.94 -2.91 5.02
CA ARG A 210 -17.06 -3.39 3.96
C ARG A 210 -16.62 -2.23 3.07
N HIS A 211 -15.36 -2.23 2.67
CA HIS A 211 -14.83 -1.28 1.70
C HIS A 211 -14.92 -1.93 0.32
N VAL A 212 -15.85 -1.44 -0.50
CA VAL A 212 -16.09 -1.95 -1.85
C VAL A 212 -15.84 -0.83 -2.84
N GLU A 213 -15.23 -1.15 -3.97
CA GLU A 213 -14.89 -0.16 -4.99
C GLU A 213 -15.16 -0.67 -6.39
N THR A 214 -15.21 0.24 -7.35
CA THR A 214 -15.40 -0.05 -8.77
C THR A 214 -14.21 0.46 -9.58
N GLN A 215 -13.58 -0.44 -10.35
CA GLN A 215 -12.62 -0.04 -11.35
C GLN A 215 -13.34 0.58 -12.53
N CYS A 216 -13.06 1.83 -12.84
CA CYS A 216 -13.63 2.51 -13.99
C CYS A 216 -12.56 2.80 -15.04
N LEU A 217 -12.97 2.80 -16.31
CA LEU A 217 -12.28 3.45 -17.41
C LEU A 217 -13.24 4.45 -18.06
N ALA A 218 -12.73 5.64 -18.37
CA ALA A 218 -13.47 6.66 -19.10
C ALA A 218 -12.64 7.19 -20.28
N ASP A 219 -13.27 7.41 -21.43
CA ASP A 219 -12.65 8.08 -22.57
C ASP A 219 -13.02 9.55 -22.66
N ALA A 220 -12.31 10.29 -23.52
CA ALA A 220 -12.58 11.71 -23.77
C ALA A 220 -13.91 11.96 -24.52
N HIS A 221 -14.64 10.91 -24.90
CA HIS A 221 -15.87 10.96 -25.69
C HIS A 221 -17.12 10.76 -24.82
N GLY A 222 -16.93 10.64 -23.50
CA GLY A 222 -18.01 10.51 -22.51
C GLY A 222 -18.47 9.06 -22.29
N ASN A 223 -17.75 8.06 -22.79
CA ASN A 223 -18.02 6.67 -22.47
C ASN A 223 -17.36 6.30 -21.14
N VAL A 224 -18.10 5.62 -20.28
CA VAL A 224 -17.59 5.08 -19.00
C VAL A 224 -17.98 3.62 -18.86
N VAL A 225 -16.99 2.77 -18.59
CA VAL A 225 -17.18 1.35 -18.30
C VAL A 225 -16.68 1.02 -16.90
N VAL A 226 -17.36 0.09 -16.25
CA VAL A 226 -16.91 -0.47 -14.98
C VAL A 226 -16.32 -1.85 -15.26
N ILE A 227 -15.00 -1.98 -15.04
CA ILE A 227 -14.21 -3.18 -15.37
C ILE A 227 -14.47 -4.31 -14.37
N SER A 228 -14.54 -3.98 -13.08
CA SER A 228 -14.97 -4.92 -12.04
C SER A 228 -15.30 -4.17 -10.76
N THR A 229 -16.00 -4.83 -9.84
CA THR A 229 -15.94 -4.45 -8.42
C THR A 229 -14.74 -5.09 -7.74
N ARG A 230 -14.28 -4.50 -6.64
CA ARG A 230 -13.29 -5.07 -5.72
C ARG A 230 -13.73 -4.90 -4.28
N ASP A 231 -13.41 -5.86 -3.43
CA ASP A 231 -13.51 -5.72 -1.98
C ASP A 231 -12.11 -5.55 -1.41
N CYS A 232 -11.92 -4.46 -0.67
CA CYS A 232 -10.66 -4.09 -0.02
C CYS A 232 -10.85 -3.95 1.50
N SER A 233 -11.83 -4.68 2.06
CA SER A 233 -12.21 -4.58 3.46
C SER A 233 -11.13 -5.09 4.41
N LEU A 234 -10.27 -6.00 3.96
CA LEU A 234 -9.17 -6.51 4.76
C LEU A 234 -8.01 -5.52 4.73
N GLN A 235 -8.07 -4.59 5.68
CA GLN A 235 -7.13 -3.49 5.83
C GLN A 235 -6.72 -3.31 7.29
N ARG A 236 -5.51 -2.78 7.51
CA ARG A 236 -4.99 -2.40 8.83
C ARG A 236 -4.86 -0.89 8.90
N ARG A 237 -5.55 -0.21 9.82
CA ARG A 237 -5.47 1.25 10.02
C ARG A 237 -5.60 2.04 8.70
N ASN A 238 -6.53 1.60 7.84
CA ASN A 238 -6.77 2.14 6.49
C ASN A 238 -5.65 1.87 5.46
N GLN A 239 -4.75 0.91 5.71
CA GLN A 239 -3.83 0.34 4.72
C GLN A 239 -4.41 -0.99 4.23
N LYS A 240 -4.81 -1.05 2.95
CA LYS A 240 -5.30 -2.27 2.31
C LYS A 240 -4.19 -3.32 2.29
N LEU A 241 -4.51 -4.57 2.65
CA LEU A 241 -3.54 -5.68 2.72
C LEU A 241 -3.94 -6.87 1.86
N VAL A 242 -5.25 -7.16 1.78
CA VAL A 242 -5.81 -8.18 0.89
C VAL A 242 -7.01 -7.60 0.17
N GLU A 243 -7.01 -7.76 -1.14
CA GLU A 243 -8.06 -7.32 -2.04
C GLU A 243 -8.61 -8.49 -2.83
N GLU A 244 -9.88 -8.44 -3.22
CA GLU A 244 -10.47 -9.48 -4.05
C GLU A 244 -11.46 -8.95 -5.09
N ALA A 245 -11.45 -9.57 -6.28
CA ALA A 245 -12.33 -9.25 -7.40
C ALA A 245 -13.01 -10.53 -7.94
N PRO A 246 -14.29 -10.48 -8.33
CA PRO A 246 -15.24 -9.40 -8.02
C PRO A 246 -15.49 -9.30 -6.51
N ALA A 247 -16.03 -8.16 -6.05
CA ALA A 247 -16.43 -8.02 -4.65
C ALA A 247 -17.50 -9.08 -4.29
N PRO A 248 -17.22 -10.00 -3.36
CA PRO A 248 -18.12 -11.12 -3.11
C PRO A 248 -19.33 -10.70 -2.24
N PHE A 249 -20.36 -11.54 -2.17
CA PHE A 249 -21.51 -11.37 -1.26
C PHE A 249 -22.31 -10.05 -1.41
N LEU A 250 -22.20 -9.38 -2.57
CA LEU A 250 -23.08 -8.26 -2.92
C LEU A 250 -24.38 -8.77 -3.53
N SER A 251 -25.49 -8.15 -3.21
CA SER A 251 -26.75 -8.40 -3.90
C SER A 251 -26.70 -7.85 -5.33
N ALA A 252 -27.59 -8.34 -6.20
CA ALA A 252 -27.69 -7.84 -7.57
C ALA A 252 -28.03 -6.35 -7.61
N ASP A 253 -28.89 -5.87 -6.70
CA ASP A 253 -29.23 -4.45 -6.56
C ASP A 253 -28.02 -3.62 -6.13
N GLN A 254 -27.25 -4.12 -5.15
CA GLN A 254 -26.05 -3.41 -4.70
C GLN A 254 -25.03 -3.27 -5.83
N ASN A 255 -24.77 -4.36 -6.57
CA ASN A 255 -23.89 -4.31 -7.74
C ASN A 255 -24.40 -3.32 -8.78
N TYR A 256 -25.69 -3.35 -9.13
CA TYR A 256 -26.28 -2.40 -10.08
C TYR A 256 -26.06 -0.94 -9.64
N ARG A 257 -26.35 -0.62 -8.38
CA ARG A 257 -26.21 0.74 -7.82
C ARG A 257 -24.77 1.22 -7.79
N LEU A 258 -23.82 0.34 -7.47
CA LEU A 258 -22.38 0.66 -7.52
C LEU A 258 -21.96 1.03 -8.95
N TYR A 259 -22.40 0.26 -9.95
CA TYR A 259 -22.08 0.52 -11.35
C TYR A 259 -22.71 1.83 -11.84
N GLU A 260 -24.00 1.99 -11.61
CA GLU A 260 -24.75 3.20 -11.99
C GLU A 260 -24.11 4.46 -11.39
N ALA A 261 -23.91 4.48 -10.07
CA ALA A 261 -23.34 5.62 -9.38
C ALA A 261 -21.93 5.95 -9.89
N SER A 262 -21.09 4.94 -10.07
CA SER A 262 -19.71 5.14 -10.53
C SER A 262 -19.66 5.77 -11.92
N LYS A 263 -20.48 5.27 -12.85
CA LYS A 263 -20.57 5.84 -14.20
C LYS A 263 -21.08 7.27 -14.19
N ALA A 264 -22.12 7.53 -13.40
CA ALA A 264 -22.72 8.86 -13.31
C ALA A 264 -21.75 9.89 -12.71
N ILE A 265 -21.02 9.52 -11.64
CA ILE A 265 -20.00 10.36 -11.02
C ILE A 265 -18.87 10.67 -12.02
N MET A 266 -18.33 9.65 -12.68
CA MET A 266 -17.23 9.81 -13.63
C MET A 266 -17.63 10.70 -14.83
N LEU A 267 -18.84 10.52 -15.34
CA LEU A 267 -19.38 11.32 -16.44
C LEU A 267 -19.58 12.78 -16.02
N GLU A 268 -20.19 13.04 -14.86
CA GLU A 268 -20.41 14.39 -14.34
C GLU A 268 -19.09 15.12 -14.05
N ALA A 269 -18.08 14.39 -13.58
CA ALA A 269 -16.76 14.95 -13.33
C ALA A 269 -15.95 15.23 -14.61
N GLY A 270 -16.41 14.77 -15.79
CA GLY A 270 -15.65 14.84 -17.03
C GLY A 270 -14.34 14.03 -16.97
N TYR A 271 -14.42 12.86 -16.33
CA TYR A 271 -13.25 12.02 -16.05
C TYR A 271 -12.69 11.36 -17.33
N GLN A 272 -11.37 11.13 -17.37
CA GLN A 272 -10.67 10.42 -18.43
C GLN A 272 -9.62 9.48 -17.83
N GLY A 273 -9.40 8.34 -18.48
CA GLY A 273 -8.41 7.35 -18.06
C GLY A 273 -8.95 6.36 -17.02
N ALA A 274 -8.05 5.78 -16.23
CA ALA A 274 -8.40 4.86 -15.17
C ALA A 274 -8.70 5.61 -13.86
N GLY A 275 -9.74 5.20 -13.16
CA GLY A 275 -10.12 5.75 -11.85
C GLY A 275 -10.88 4.73 -11.03
N THR A 276 -11.06 5.02 -9.74
CA THR A 276 -11.79 4.11 -8.84
C THR A 276 -12.74 4.89 -7.96
N CYS A 277 -14.04 4.56 -8.00
CA CYS A 277 -15.00 5.03 -7.03
C CYS A 277 -15.00 4.08 -5.82
N GLU A 278 -14.77 4.63 -4.63
CA GLU A 278 -14.76 3.88 -3.38
C GLU A 278 -16.10 4.07 -2.64
N PHE A 279 -16.57 2.99 -2.03
CA PHE A 279 -17.83 2.92 -1.31
C PHE A 279 -17.66 2.16 0.01
N LEU A 280 -18.51 2.51 0.97
CA LEU A 280 -18.75 1.72 2.17
C LEU A 280 -20.07 0.98 2.04
N VAL A 281 -20.06 -0.33 2.30
CA VAL A 281 -21.24 -1.17 2.34
C VAL A 281 -21.48 -1.61 3.78
N GLY A 282 -22.56 -1.13 4.40
CA GLY A 282 -22.98 -1.49 5.74
C GLY A 282 -23.60 -2.89 5.81
N GLN A 283 -23.64 -3.46 7.01
CA GLN A 283 -24.24 -4.78 7.25
C GLN A 283 -25.75 -4.83 6.94
N ASP A 284 -26.44 -3.70 7.04
CA ASP A 284 -27.85 -3.55 6.66
C ASP A 284 -28.07 -3.38 5.14
N GLY A 285 -26.99 -3.44 4.36
CA GLY A 285 -27.00 -3.28 2.92
C GLY A 285 -26.89 -1.83 2.43
N THR A 286 -26.81 -0.85 3.34
CA THR A 286 -26.62 0.57 3.00
C THR A 286 -25.32 0.75 2.22
N ILE A 287 -25.37 1.46 1.09
CA ILE A 287 -24.19 1.87 0.33
C ILE A 287 -23.93 3.35 0.60
N SER A 288 -22.68 3.72 0.81
CA SER A 288 -22.21 5.11 0.83
C SER A 288 -21.09 5.29 -0.16
N PHE A 289 -21.17 6.27 -1.03
CA PHE A 289 -20.03 6.83 -1.72
C PHE A 289 -19.06 7.42 -0.68
N LEU A 290 -17.77 7.14 -0.87
CA LEU A 290 -16.68 7.63 -0.03
C LEU A 290 -15.89 8.71 -0.77
N GLU A 291 -15.24 8.32 -1.87
CA GLU A 291 -14.42 9.21 -2.68
C GLU A 291 -14.12 8.61 -4.07
N VAL A 292 -13.50 9.39 -4.95
CA VAL A 292 -12.91 8.89 -6.19
C VAL A 292 -11.41 9.06 -6.13
N ASN A 293 -10.67 7.97 -6.31
CA ASN A 293 -9.23 8.03 -6.49
C ASN A 293 -8.93 8.27 -7.96
N THR A 294 -8.25 9.37 -8.24
CA THR A 294 -8.09 9.92 -9.60
C THR A 294 -6.87 9.36 -10.32
N ARG A 295 -6.68 8.04 -10.22
CA ARG A 295 -5.50 7.30 -10.68
C ARG A 295 -5.78 5.81 -10.84
N LEU A 296 -4.81 5.10 -11.41
CA LEU A 296 -4.77 3.64 -11.30
C LEU A 296 -4.62 3.23 -9.82
N GLN A 297 -5.37 2.21 -9.40
CA GLN A 297 -5.22 1.65 -8.05
C GLN A 297 -4.10 0.63 -7.98
N VAL A 298 -3.56 0.39 -6.78
CA VAL A 298 -2.49 -0.58 -6.57
C VAL A 298 -2.97 -1.99 -6.93
N GLU A 299 -4.20 -2.27 -6.48
CA GLU A 299 -5.00 -3.49 -6.62
C GLU A 299 -5.71 -3.63 -7.98
N HIS A 300 -5.31 -2.86 -8.99
CA HIS A 300 -5.83 -3.03 -10.35
C HIS A 300 -5.60 -4.43 -10.95
N PRO A 301 -4.52 -5.20 -10.65
CA PRO A 301 -4.28 -6.50 -11.26
C PRO A 301 -5.44 -7.50 -11.06
N ILE A 302 -6.11 -7.50 -9.93
CA ILE A 302 -7.26 -8.40 -9.70
C ILE A 302 -8.43 -8.06 -10.63
N SER A 303 -8.63 -6.79 -10.99
CA SER A 303 -9.60 -6.39 -12.03
C SER A 303 -9.15 -6.88 -13.42
N GLU A 304 -7.85 -6.79 -13.74
CA GLU A 304 -7.31 -7.30 -15.01
C GLU A 304 -7.51 -8.80 -15.18
N GLU A 305 -7.25 -9.59 -14.12
CA GLU A 305 -7.37 -11.05 -14.18
C GLU A 305 -8.80 -11.51 -14.45
N VAL A 306 -9.79 -10.86 -13.79
CA VAL A 306 -11.20 -11.23 -13.89
C VAL A 306 -11.92 -10.59 -15.08
N ALA A 307 -11.42 -9.51 -15.66
CA ALA A 307 -12.02 -8.89 -16.85
C ALA A 307 -11.28 -9.22 -18.15
N GLY A 308 -10.00 -9.61 -18.08
CA GLY A 308 -9.15 -9.80 -19.25
C GLY A 308 -8.76 -8.49 -19.96
N VAL A 309 -8.74 -7.38 -19.23
CA VAL A 309 -8.39 -6.04 -19.73
C VAL A 309 -7.07 -5.61 -19.09
N ASP A 310 -6.08 -5.20 -19.89
CA ASP A 310 -4.85 -4.57 -19.39
C ASP A 310 -5.08 -3.07 -19.19
N LEU A 311 -5.20 -2.65 -17.94
CA LEU A 311 -5.63 -1.30 -17.60
C LEU A 311 -4.57 -0.25 -17.94
N VAL A 312 -3.28 -0.59 -17.87
CA VAL A 312 -2.20 0.34 -18.24
C VAL A 312 -2.15 0.55 -19.75
N ARG A 313 -2.38 -0.51 -20.53
CA ARG A 313 -2.50 -0.38 -22.00
C ARG A 313 -3.71 0.47 -22.39
N GLU A 314 -4.84 0.27 -21.72
CA GLU A 314 -6.01 1.14 -21.92
C GLU A 314 -5.69 2.59 -21.55
N GLN A 315 -4.94 2.86 -20.48
CA GLN A 315 -4.51 4.22 -20.16
C GLN A 315 -3.72 4.87 -21.30
N PHE A 316 -2.81 4.15 -21.96
CA PHE A 316 -2.09 4.68 -23.14
C PHE A 316 -3.03 5.00 -24.30
N ARG A 317 -3.96 4.09 -24.61
CA ARG A 317 -4.96 4.28 -25.69
C ARG A 317 -5.86 5.49 -25.42
N LEU A 318 -6.39 5.58 -24.20
CA LEU A 318 -7.28 6.66 -23.78
C LEU A 318 -6.56 8.01 -23.74
N ALA A 319 -5.28 8.03 -23.35
CA ALA A 319 -4.45 9.25 -23.40
C ALA A 319 -4.15 9.69 -24.85
N CYS A 320 -4.13 8.77 -25.81
CA CYS A 320 -4.06 9.09 -27.24
C CYS A 320 -5.40 9.57 -27.83
N GLY A 321 -6.47 9.61 -27.03
CA GLY A 321 -7.80 10.05 -27.42
C GLY A 321 -8.66 8.98 -28.11
N GLU A 322 -8.29 7.69 -28.01
CA GLU A 322 -9.11 6.60 -28.51
C GLU A 322 -10.41 6.43 -27.70
N GLU A 323 -11.45 5.90 -28.36
CA GLU A 323 -12.68 5.45 -27.70
C GLU A 323 -12.47 4.07 -27.07
N LEU A 324 -13.19 3.77 -25.98
CA LEU A 324 -13.16 2.45 -25.34
C LEU A 324 -13.55 1.35 -26.34
N GLY A 325 -14.69 1.54 -27.03
CA GLY A 325 -15.18 0.59 -28.04
C GLY A 325 -15.81 -0.69 -27.49
N TYR A 326 -16.03 -0.77 -26.17
CA TYR A 326 -16.70 -1.88 -25.49
C TYR A 326 -17.55 -1.37 -24.31
N GLY A 327 -18.46 -2.21 -23.80
CA GLY A 327 -19.27 -1.95 -22.60
C GLY A 327 -18.64 -2.57 -21.35
N ASP A 328 -19.40 -2.73 -20.26
CA ASP A 328 -18.88 -3.42 -19.07
C ASP A 328 -18.50 -4.87 -19.42
N PRO A 329 -17.26 -5.32 -19.15
CA PRO A 329 -16.83 -6.66 -19.49
C PRO A 329 -17.52 -7.73 -18.63
N GLU A 330 -17.68 -8.92 -19.19
CA GLU A 330 -18.16 -10.08 -18.44
C GLU A 330 -17.06 -10.59 -17.50
N ILE A 331 -17.38 -10.68 -16.21
CA ILE A 331 -16.44 -11.12 -15.18
C ILE A 331 -16.24 -12.64 -15.23
N ARG A 332 -14.98 -13.07 -15.22
CA ARG A 332 -14.58 -14.49 -15.19
C ARG A 332 -13.85 -14.82 -13.89
N GLY A 333 -14.26 -15.91 -13.26
CA GLY A 333 -13.57 -16.45 -12.09
C GLY A 333 -13.54 -15.49 -10.90
N HIS A 334 -12.48 -15.59 -10.11
CA HIS A 334 -12.23 -14.79 -8.91
C HIS A 334 -10.73 -14.63 -8.71
N SER A 335 -10.29 -13.47 -8.24
CA SER A 335 -8.88 -13.16 -8.02
C SER A 335 -8.68 -12.51 -6.66
N PHE A 336 -7.62 -12.91 -5.97
CA PHE A 336 -7.12 -12.29 -4.74
C PHE A 336 -5.82 -11.57 -5.03
N GLU A 337 -5.59 -10.42 -4.40
CA GLU A 337 -4.28 -9.78 -4.31
C GLU A 337 -3.84 -9.77 -2.85
N PHE A 338 -2.57 -10.08 -2.62
CA PHE A 338 -1.92 -9.96 -1.32
C PHE A 338 -0.76 -8.97 -1.46
N ARG A 339 -0.81 -7.88 -0.70
CA ARG A 339 0.30 -6.92 -0.64
C ARG A 339 1.43 -7.46 0.21
N ILE A 340 2.60 -7.65 -0.36
CA ILE A 340 3.77 -8.18 0.34
C ILE A 340 4.62 -7.00 0.82
N ASN A 341 4.32 -6.51 2.02
CA ASN A 341 5.04 -5.41 2.68
C ASN A 341 6.18 -5.92 3.58
N GLY A 342 7.26 -5.13 3.65
CA GLY A 342 8.38 -5.26 4.58
C GLY A 342 8.04 -4.80 6.00
N GLU A 343 7.07 -5.47 6.62
CA GLU A 343 6.53 -5.15 7.94
C GLU A 343 6.48 -6.41 8.81
N ASP A 344 6.76 -6.28 10.11
CA ASP A 344 6.75 -7.39 11.05
C ASP A 344 5.36 -7.58 11.67
N ALA A 345 4.56 -8.50 11.10
CA ALA A 345 3.23 -8.82 11.60
C ALA A 345 3.21 -9.28 13.08
N GLY A 346 4.27 -9.92 13.57
CA GLY A 346 4.38 -10.33 14.97
C GLY A 346 4.77 -9.20 15.93
N ARG A 347 5.22 -8.05 15.39
CA ARG A 347 5.44 -6.80 16.13
C ARG A 347 4.46 -5.72 15.70
N ASN A 348 3.18 -6.10 15.60
CA ASN A 348 2.09 -5.19 15.25
C ASN A 348 2.33 -4.45 13.92
N PHE A 349 2.86 -5.16 12.93
CA PHE A 349 3.17 -4.70 11.57
C PHE A 349 4.18 -3.55 11.49
N MET A 350 5.10 -3.45 12.44
CA MET A 350 6.12 -2.40 12.42
C MET A 350 6.97 -2.49 11.14
N PRO A 351 7.13 -1.39 10.36
CA PRO A 351 7.98 -1.39 9.17
C PRO A 351 9.42 -1.62 9.58
N ALA A 352 10.11 -2.49 8.83
CA ALA A 352 11.50 -2.80 9.10
C ALA A 352 12.30 -2.72 7.80
N PRO A 353 13.01 -1.60 7.58
CA PRO A 353 13.99 -1.50 6.51
C PRO A 353 15.02 -2.62 6.62
N GLY A 354 15.46 -3.16 5.49
CA GLY A 354 16.34 -4.33 5.48
C GLY A 354 16.80 -4.69 4.08
N THR A 355 17.65 -5.70 3.98
CA THR A 355 18.08 -6.27 2.70
C THR A 355 17.28 -7.52 2.42
N VAL A 356 16.77 -7.66 1.20
CA VAL A 356 16.15 -8.90 0.75
C VAL A 356 17.26 -9.89 0.43
N GLU A 357 17.70 -10.71 1.38
CA GLU A 357 18.83 -11.64 1.16
C GLU A 357 18.48 -12.77 0.19
N SER A 358 17.23 -13.23 0.24
CA SER A 358 16.71 -14.25 -0.68
C SER A 358 15.25 -13.96 -1.00
N MET A 359 14.85 -14.29 -2.22
CA MET A 359 13.49 -14.12 -2.70
C MET A 359 13.12 -15.27 -3.62
N LYS A 360 12.16 -16.08 -3.21
CA LYS A 360 11.58 -17.16 -4.00
C LYS A 360 10.12 -16.83 -4.26
N LEU A 361 9.83 -16.53 -5.52
CA LEU A 361 8.48 -16.21 -5.96
C LEU A 361 7.71 -17.49 -6.31
N PRO A 362 6.41 -17.58 -5.96
CA PRO A 362 5.57 -18.72 -6.32
C PRO A 362 5.28 -18.71 -7.82
N THR A 363 4.98 -19.89 -8.37
CA THR A 363 4.64 -20.04 -9.80
C THR A 363 3.49 -21.04 -9.99
N GLY A 364 3.09 -21.23 -11.25
CA GLY A 364 2.09 -22.22 -11.65
C GLY A 364 0.72 -21.61 -11.96
N PRO A 365 -0.32 -22.45 -12.14
CA PRO A 365 -1.61 -22.00 -12.66
C PRO A 365 -2.27 -20.93 -11.80
N GLY A 366 -2.66 -19.82 -12.44
CA GLY A 366 -3.37 -18.71 -11.81
C GLY A 366 -2.54 -17.94 -10.79
N VAL A 367 -1.22 -17.91 -10.91
CA VAL A 367 -0.32 -17.11 -10.07
C VAL A 367 0.36 -16.04 -10.92
N ARG A 368 0.20 -14.79 -10.53
CA ARG A 368 0.91 -13.62 -11.06
C ARG A 368 1.60 -12.92 -9.91
N VAL A 369 2.81 -12.41 -10.15
CA VAL A 369 3.57 -11.63 -9.19
C VAL A 369 4.09 -10.36 -9.86
N ASP A 370 3.63 -9.21 -9.36
CA ASP A 370 4.14 -7.91 -9.74
C ASP A 370 5.09 -7.45 -8.62
N SER A 371 6.39 -7.36 -8.90
CA SER A 371 7.40 -7.02 -7.88
C SER A 371 8.29 -5.87 -8.34
N GLY A 372 8.68 -5.04 -7.37
CA GLY A 372 9.61 -3.93 -7.56
C GLY A 372 11.01 -4.17 -6.99
N VAL A 373 11.27 -5.37 -6.43
CA VAL A 373 12.54 -5.70 -5.76
C VAL A 373 13.04 -7.08 -6.17
N GLU A 374 14.34 -7.29 -6.05
CA GLU A 374 15.00 -8.60 -6.24
C GLU A 374 15.86 -8.96 -5.03
N ALA A 375 16.27 -10.23 -4.95
CA ALA A 375 17.25 -10.65 -3.96
C ALA A 375 18.57 -9.86 -4.12
N GLY A 376 19.10 -9.39 -3.01
CA GLY A 376 20.27 -8.51 -2.90
C GLY A 376 19.93 -7.03 -2.78
N GLU A 377 18.68 -6.61 -3.02
CA GLU A 377 18.30 -5.21 -2.95
C GLU A 377 17.98 -4.75 -1.52
N VAL A 378 18.26 -3.46 -1.25
CA VAL A 378 18.02 -2.82 0.05
C VAL A 378 16.68 -2.07 0.00
N VAL A 379 15.79 -2.43 0.93
CA VAL A 379 14.52 -1.75 1.15
C VAL A 379 14.74 -0.72 2.26
N GLY A 380 14.92 0.54 1.87
CA GLY A 380 15.12 1.65 2.81
C GLY A 380 13.81 2.15 3.45
N GLY A 381 13.91 2.82 4.60
CA GLY A 381 12.78 3.42 5.32
C GLY A 381 12.29 4.77 4.78
N ASN A 382 12.75 5.19 3.60
CA ASN A 382 12.40 6.49 2.99
C ASN A 382 11.14 6.42 2.10
N PHE A 383 10.68 5.21 1.76
CA PHE A 383 9.58 4.98 0.83
C PHE A 383 8.64 3.88 1.33
N ASP A 384 7.60 3.57 0.55
CA ASP A 384 6.63 2.51 0.83
C ASP A 384 7.32 1.15 1.09
N SER A 385 6.79 0.39 2.05
CA SER A 385 7.24 -0.95 2.43
C SER A 385 6.82 -2.05 1.45
N LEU A 386 5.98 -1.76 0.45
CA LEU A 386 5.50 -2.73 -0.54
C LEU A 386 6.64 -3.27 -1.43
N LEU A 387 6.89 -4.58 -1.33
CA LEU A 387 7.91 -5.31 -2.07
C LEU A 387 7.35 -5.91 -3.36
N ALA A 388 6.17 -6.51 -3.24
CA ALA A 388 5.49 -7.21 -4.33
C ALA A 388 3.99 -7.30 -4.09
N LYS A 389 3.25 -7.61 -5.15
CA LYS A 389 1.83 -7.99 -5.12
C LYS A 389 1.73 -9.42 -5.62
N LEU A 390 1.19 -10.29 -4.78
CA LEU A 390 0.89 -11.66 -5.16
C LEU A 390 -0.58 -11.74 -5.59
N VAL A 391 -0.81 -11.97 -6.88
CA VAL A 391 -2.14 -12.05 -7.47
C VAL A 391 -2.46 -13.51 -7.77
N VAL A 392 -3.59 -14.00 -7.27
CA VAL A 392 -3.98 -15.40 -7.38
C VAL A 392 -5.41 -15.56 -7.87
N THR A 393 -5.56 -16.18 -9.04
CA THR A 393 -6.83 -16.31 -9.75
C THR A 393 -7.28 -17.76 -9.82
N GLY A 394 -8.59 -17.97 -9.71
CA GLY A 394 -9.27 -19.25 -9.87
C GLY A 394 -10.61 -19.09 -10.60
N ALA A 395 -11.19 -20.19 -11.05
CA ALA A 395 -12.52 -20.20 -11.65
C ALA A 395 -13.65 -19.91 -10.65
N SER A 396 -13.35 -19.94 -9.34
CA SER A 396 -14.24 -19.57 -8.25
C SER A 396 -13.40 -19.01 -7.10
N ARG A 397 -14.04 -18.28 -6.18
CA ARG A 397 -13.40 -17.78 -4.94
C ARG A 397 -12.71 -18.91 -4.16
N ASN A 398 -13.36 -20.06 -4.01
CA ASN A 398 -12.78 -21.22 -3.30
C ASN A 398 -11.53 -21.75 -4.02
N GLN A 399 -11.57 -21.91 -5.34
CA GLN A 399 -10.38 -22.35 -6.08
C GLN A 399 -9.24 -21.32 -5.99
N ALA A 400 -9.55 -20.03 -6.09
CA ALA A 400 -8.56 -18.96 -5.94
C ALA A 400 -7.92 -19.01 -4.54
N LEU A 401 -8.70 -19.24 -3.49
CA LEU A 401 -8.23 -19.38 -2.11
C LEU A 401 -7.34 -20.62 -1.92
N GLN A 402 -7.71 -21.78 -2.50
CA GLN A 402 -6.87 -22.98 -2.48
C GLN A 402 -5.51 -22.74 -3.15
N ARG A 403 -5.51 -22.02 -4.28
CA ARG A 403 -4.28 -21.61 -4.96
C ARG A 403 -3.50 -20.58 -4.15
N ALA A 404 -4.18 -19.66 -3.46
CA ALA A 404 -3.55 -18.64 -2.65
C ALA A 404 -2.77 -19.26 -1.49
N ARG A 405 -3.38 -20.22 -0.77
CA ARG A 405 -2.71 -21.00 0.27
C ARG A 405 -1.43 -21.67 -0.24
N ARG A 406 -1.48 -22.28 -1.43
CA ARG A 406 -0.31 -22.87 -2.10
C ARG A 406 0.75 -21.81 -2.42
N ALA A 407 0.37 -20.74 -3.11
CA ALA A 407 1.31 -19.70 -3.54
C ALA A 407 1.98 -18.99 -2.35
N LEU A 408 1.22 -18.67 -1.30
CA LEU A 408 1.73 -18.08 -0.06
C LEU A 408 2.67 -19.03 0.70
N ALA A 409 2.43 -20.35 0.64
CA ALA A 409 3.32 -21.34 1.22
C ALA A 409 4.63 -21.52 0.41
N GLU A 410 4.56 -21.40 -0.92
CA GLU A 410 5.71 -21.49 -1.82
C GLU A 410 6.58 -20.22 -1.82
N MET A 411 6.00 -19.06 -1.50
CA MET A 411 6.68 -17.77 -1.46
C MET A 411 7.57 -17.64 -0.21
N GLU A 412 8.85 -17.33 -0.41
CA GLU A 412 9.82 -17.14 0.66
C GLU A 412 10.59 -15.83 0.43
N ILE A 413 10.70 -15.00 1.47
CA ILE A 413 11.51 -13.78 1.50
C ILE A 413 12.38 -13.84 2.76
N GLY A 414 13.70 -13.80 2.58
CA GLY A 414 14.69 -13.83 3.66
C GLY A 414 15.39 -12.48 3.85
N GLY A 415 16.05 -12.32 4.99
CA GLY A 415 16.83 -11.12 5.34
C GLY A 415 16.05 -9.97 5.99
N MET A 416 14.71 -10.00 5.92
CA MET A 416 13.85 -8.98 6.54
C MET A 416 12.46 -9.55 6.89
N PRO A 417 11.74 -8.97 7.88
CA PRO A 417 10.37 -9.36 8.14
C PRO A 417 9.45 -8.97 7.01
N THR A 418 8.39 -9.74 6.81
CA THR A 418 7.32 -9.44 5.86
C THR A 418 5.97 -9.82 6.45
N VAL A 419 4.90 -9.32 5.83
CA VAL A 419 3.51 -9.69 6.16
C VAL A 419 3.09 -11.07 5.63
N LEU A 420 4.00 -11.84 5.00
CA LEU A 420 3.69 -13.19 4.49
C LEU A 420 3.08 -14.13 5.55
N PRO A 421 3.59 -14.20 6.80
CA PRO A 421 2.97 -15.02 7.84
C PRO A 421 1.53 -14.60 8.16
N PHE A 422 1.23 -13.30 8.09
CA PHE A 422 -0.13 -12.79 8.27
C PHE A 422 -1.06 -13.26 7.17
N HIS A 423 -0.65 -13.15 5.90
CA HIS A 423 -1.47 -13.64 4.78
C HIS A 423 -1.74 -15.15 4.86
N ARG A 424 -0.76 -15.93 5.34
CA ARG A 424 -0.94 -17.37 5.60
C ARG A 424 -1.98 -17.62 6.70
N ALA A 425 -1.96 -16.84 7.78
CA ALA A 425 -2.95 -16.95 8.86
C ALA A 425 -4.35 -16.56 8.37
N VAL A 426 -4.48 -15.42 7.68
CA VAL A 426 -5.75 -14.92 7.11
C VAL A 426 -6.41 -15.93 6.18
N THR A 427 -5.64 -16.54 5.28
CA THR A 427 -6.23 -17.52 4.34
C THR A 427 -6.68 -18.82 5.03
N ALA A 428 -6.31 -19.05 6.28
CA ALA A 428 -6.78 -20.15 7.10
C ALA A 428 -7.92 -19.75 8.07
N ASP A 429 -8.16 -18.45 8.25
CA ASP A 429 -9.15 -17.92 9.18
C ASP A 429 -10.58 -18.12 8.65
N PRO A 430 -11.51 -18.72 9.44
CA PRO A 430 -12.90 -18.93 9.01
C PRO A 430 -13.66 -17.66 8.66
N ASP A 431 -13.34 -16.50 9.25
CA ASP A 431 -14.06 -15.26 8.96
C ASP A 431 -13.76 -14.75 7.53
N PHE A 432 -12.54 -14.99 7.04
CA PHE A 432 -12.13 -14.67 5.67
C PHE A 432 -12.40 -15.83 4.68
N ALA A 433 -12.20 -17.05 5.16
CA ALA A 433 -12.21 -18.29 4.40
C ALA A 433 -13.21 -19.32 4.99
N PRO A 434 -14.52 -19.02 5.00
CA PRO A 434 -15.51 -19.89 5.60
C PRO A 434 -15.53 -21.26 4.90
N ALA A 435 -15.75 -22.31 5.70
CA ALA A 435 -15.80 -23.68 5.18
C ALA A 435 -17.08 -23.94 4.37
N ASP A 436 -18.19 -23.31 4.78
CA ASP A 436 -19.45 -23.29 4.05
C ASP A 436 -19.56 -21.95 3.29
N PRO A 437 -19.65 -21.96 1.93
CA PRO A 437 -19.88 -20.74 1.15
C PRO A 437 -21.18 -19.98 1.47
N LEU A 438 -22.11 -20.62 2.20
CA LEU A 438 -23.35 -19.99 2.67
C LEU A 438 -23.19 -19.22 3.98
N GLU A 439 -22.06 -19.41 4.70
CA GLU A 439 -21.78 -18.61 5.89
C GLU A 439 -21.54 -17.15 5.51
N PRO A 440 -22.05 -16.19 6.31
CA PRO A 440 -21.80 -14.78 6.06
C PRO A 440 -20.31 -14.45 6.09
N PHE A 441 -19.89 -13.63 5.15
CA PHE A 441 -18.56 -13.03 5.19
C PHE A 441 -18.49 -12.00 6.31
N LYS A 442 -17.57 -12.18 7.25
CA LYS A 442 -17.50 -11.37 8.48
C LYS A 442 -16.40 -10.32 8.44
N VAL A 443 -15.50 -10.37 7.46
CA VAL A 443 -14.43 -9.37 7.34
C VAL A 443 -15.00 -8.00 7.03
N HIS A 444 -14.57 -7.03 7.81
CA HIS A 444 -14.89 -5.61 7.68
C HIS A 444 -13.62 -4.77 7.86
N THR A 445 -13.72 -3.47 7.60
CA THR A 445 -12.59 -2.50 7.59
C THR A 445 -11.77 -2.35 8.87
N ARG A 446 -12.18 -3.00 9.98
CA ARG A 446 -11.47 -3.00 11.27
C ARG A 446 -11.24 -4.41 11.81
N TRP A 447 -11.48 -5.43 11.01
CA TRP A 447 -11.48 -6.83 11.46
C TRP A 447 -10.11 -7.24 12.04
N ILE A 448 -9.02 -6.72 11.46
CA ILE A 448 -7.66 -6.96 11.97
C ILE A 448 -7.50 -6.41 13.39
N GLU A 449 -8.08 -5.26 13.69
CA GLU A 449 -7.94 -4.59 14.98
C GLU A 449 -8.92 -5.09 16.04
N THR A 450 -10.09 -5.61 15.65
CA THR A 450 -11.16 -5.95 16.60
C THR A 450 -11.40 -7.44 16.77
N GLU A 451 -11.26 -8.24 15.71
CA GLU A 451 -11.66 -9.66 15.71
C GLU A 451 -10.47 -10.61 15.53
N PHE A 452 -9.46 -10.21 14.74
CA PHE A 452 -8.32 -11.07 14.43
C PHE A 452 -7.42 -11.29 15.65
N VAL A 453 -7.25 -12.54 16.04
CA VAL A 453 -6.33 -12.93 17.12
C VAL A 453 -4.94 -13.15 16.52
N ASN A 454 -4.05 -12.17 16.70
CA ASN A 454 -2.70 -12.23 16.17
C ASN A 454 -1.77 -13.11 17.02
N GLU A 455 -1.60 -14.37 16.63
CA GLU A 455 -0.67 -15.33 17.24
C GLU A 455 0.67 -15.44 16.50
N ILE A 456 0.95 -14.53 15.56
CA ILE A 456 2.14 -14.57 14.72
C ILE A 456 3.36 -14.20 15.56
N PRO A 457 4.42 -15.03 15.59
CA PRO A 457 5.64 -14.69 16.31
C PRO A 457 6.36 -13.51 15.64
N ALA A 458 6.96 -12.65 16.47
CA ALA A 458 7.85 -11.60 15.99
C ALA A 458 8.99 -12.18 15.16
N PHE A 459 9.43 -11.45 14.15
CA PHE A 459 10.55 -11.87 13.32
C PHE A 459 11.85 -11.93 14.13
N ASP A 460 12.59 -13.02 13.96
CA ASP A 460 13.89 -13.26 14.58
C ASP A 460 14.98 -13.36 13.51
N ALA A 461 15.80 -12.31 13.41
CA ALA A 461 16.92 -12.24 12.47
C ALA A 461 18.04 -13.25 12.77
N ALA A 462 18.16 -13.73 14.01
CA ALA A 462 19.13 -14.78 14.38
C ALA A 462 18.67 -16.17 13.91
N ALA A 463 17.36 -16.39 13.87
CA ALA A 463 16.76 -17.61 13.29
C ALA A 463 16.82 -17.62 11.75
N SER A 464 16.85 -16.45 11.09
CA SER A 464 16.99 -16.38 9.63
C SER A 464 18.42 -16.57 9.13
N THR A 465 19.42 -16.35 10.00
CA THR A 465 20.85 -16.63 9.72
C THR A 465 21.26 -18.08 10.02
N THR A 466 20.36 -18.90 10.58
CA THR A 466 20.63 -20.32 10.89
C THR A 466 20.24 -21.31 9.79
N THR A 467 19.90 -20.83 8.59
CA THR A 467 20.04 -21.67 7.39
C THR A 467 21.51 -21.68 6.94
N ASP A 468 22.22 -22.71 7.40
CA ASP A 468 23.58 -23.15 7.07
C ASP A 468 24.66 -23.06 8.18
N ASP A 469 24.29 -23.22 9.46
CA ASP A 469 25.21 -23.81 10.46
C ASP A 469 24.57 -24.90 11.33
N ASP A 470 23.49 -25.51 10.84
CA ASP A 470 22.93 -26.75 11.38
C ASP A 470 23.64 -27.94 10.69
N GLY A 471 24.97 -28.02 10.88
CA GLY A 471 25.93 -29.00 10.35
C GLY A 471 25.51 -29.84 9.13
N GLU A 472 26.01 -29.48 7.93
CA GLU A 472 25.94 -30.23 6.64
C GLU A 472 24.85 -31.34 6.59
N ARG A 473 23.56 -30.97 6.67
CA ARG A 473 22.48 -31.94 6.46
C ARG A 473 22.30 -32.19 4.97
N GLN A 474 22.39 -33.45 4.55
CA GLN A 474 22.22 -33.84 3.15
C GLN A 474 20.80 -34.30 2.88
N ARG A 475 20.11 -33.65 1.93
CA ARG A 475 18.80 -34.07 1.44
C ARG A 475 18.98 -35.17 0.39
N VAL A 476 18.46 -36.36 0.65
CA VAL A 476 18.47 -37.49 -0.29
C VAL A 476 17.03 -37.83 -0.66
N THR A 477 16.77 -37.89 -1.97
CA THR A 477 15.51 -38.42 -2.48
C THR A 477 15.60 -39.94 -2.54
N VAL A 478 14.69 -40.63 -1.87
CA VAL A 478 14.56 -42.10 -1.93
C VAL A 478 13.17 -42.49 -2.44
N GLU A 479 13.07 -43.60 -3.14
CA GLU A 479 11.81 -44.14 -3.62
C GLU A 479 11.48 -45.42 -2.87
N VAL A 480 10.42 -45.40 -2.06
CA VAL A 480 9.98 -46.56 -1.26
C VAL A 480 8.56 -46.92 -1.68
N GLY A 481 8.40 -48.13 -2.22
CA GLY A 481 7.09 -48.61 -2.69
C GLY A 481 6.50 -47.78 -3.84
N GLY A 482 7.33 -47.19 -4.71
CA GLY A 482 6.89 -46.36 -5.85
C GLY A 482 6.51 -44.92 -5.48
N LYS A 483 6.80 -44.48 -4.24
CA LYS A 483 6.61 -43.09 -3.81
C LYS A 483 7.95 -42.42 -3.57
N ARG A 484 8.15 -41.26 -4.19
CA ARG A 484 9.31 -40.38 -4.01
C ARG A 484 9.20 -39.67 -2.66
N LEU A 485 10.16 -39.88 -1.79
CA LEU A 485 10.26 -39.30 -0.45
C LEU A 485 11.58 -38.53 -0.36
N GLU A 486 11.56 -37.36 0.27
CA GLU A 486 12.76 -36.59 0.58
C GLU A 486 13.15 -36.84 2.04
N VAL A 487 14.36 -37.36 2.28
CA VAL A 487 14.88 -37.68 3.60
C VAL A 487 16.06 -36.77 3.89
N VAL A 488 16.04 -36.09 5.03
CA VAL A 488 17.13 -35.24 5.51
C VAL A 488 18.03 -36.08 6.41
N LEU A 489 19.29 -36.25 6.01
CA LEU A 489 20.28 -37.00 6.78
C LEU A 489 21.25 -36.05 7.52
N PRO A 490 21.60 -36.33 8.79
CA PRO A 490 22.67 -35.61 9.49
C PRO A 490 24.04 -35.84 8.83
N ALA A 491 24.94 -34.85 8.92
CA ALA A 491 26.33 -34.98 8.52
C ALA A 491 26.98 -36.21 9.20
N GLY A 492 27.44 -37.18 8.41
CA GLY A 492 28.15 -38.37 8.89
C GLY A 492 27.41 -39.71 8.78
N LEU A 493 26.11 -39.70 8.45
CA LEU A 493 25.35 -40.94 8.21
C LEU A 493 25.53 -41.45 6.77
N ASN A 494 26.78 -41.59 6.32
CA ASN A 494 27.09 -42.04 4.96
C ASN A 494 27.46 -43.53 4.97
N THR A 495 26.52 -44.40 4.58
CA THR A 495 26.75 -45.83 4.36
C THR A 495 26.52 -46.20 2.90
N SER A 496 27.37 -45.71 2.00
CA SER A 496 27.59 -46.40 0.72
C SER A 496 29.00 -46.17 0.19
N GLY A 497 29.68 -47.28 -0.08
CA GLY A 497 31.05 -47.33 -0.56
C GLY A 497 31.18 -46.95 -2.03
N GLY A 498 32.18 -46.13 -2.31
CA GLY A 498 32.68 -45.82 -3.65
C GLY A 498 33.93 -44.97 -3.51
N ALA A 499 35.10 -45.54 -3.80
CA ALA A 499 36.40 -44.91 -3.61
C ALA A 499 36.65 -43.77 -4.62
N ALA A 500 37.12 -42.61 -4.14
CA ALA A 500 38.11 -41.78 -4.85
C ALA A 500 38.71 -40.66 -3.98
N THR A 501 40.01 -40.79 -3.74
CA THR A 501 41.07 -39.75 -3.66
C THR A 501 40.88 -38.49 -2.79
N LYS A 502 41.62 -38.47 -1.67
CA LYS A 502 42.04 -37.27 -0.95
C LYS A 502 43.03 -36.45 -1.78
N SER A 503 42.75 -35.17 -2.01
CA SER A 503 43.76 -34.16 -2.34
C SER A 503 43.88 -33.15 -1.21
N ASN A 504 45.03 -33.15 -0.53
CA ASN A 504 45.39 -32.16 0.48
C ASN A 504 45.72 -30.83 -0.21
N GLY A 505 44.80 -29.87 -0.16
CA GLY A 505 45.01 -28.48 -0.55
C GLY A 505 44.84 -27.55 0.64
N LYS A 506 45.94 -27.02 1.18
CA LYS A 506 45.91 -25.95 2.19
C LYS A 506 45.23 -24.68 1.62
N PRO A 507 44.34 -23.99 2.35
CA PRO A 507 43.90 -22.67 1.94
C PRO A 507 45.03 -21.64 2.13
N LYS A 508 45.33 -20.91 1.06
CA LYS A 508 46.16 -19.70 1.08
C LYS A 508 45.44 -18.61 1.88
N ARG A 509 46.13 -17.99 2.84
CA ARG A 509 45.75 -16.71 3.46
C ARG A 509 45.69 -15.64 2.37
N GLY A 510 44.49 -15.14 2.08
CA GLY A 510 44.26 -13.92 1.33
C GLY A 510 44.70 -12.71 2.17
N ARG A 511 45.51 -11.84 1.58
CA ARG A 511 46.04 -10.61 2.16
C ARG A 511 44.90 -9.63 2.45
N GLY A 512 44.83 -9.15 3.69
CA GLY A 512 44.04 -7.97 4.03
C GLY A 512 44.44 -6.78 3.16
N ARG A 513 43.47 -6.22 2.44
CA ARG A 513 43.58 -4.87 1.90
C ARG A 513 43.11 -3.91 2.99
N SER A 514 44.02 -3.00 3.31
CA SER A 514 43.89 -1.83 4.14
C SER A 514 42.66 -1.00 3.80
N GLY A 515 42.10 -0.38 4.85
CA GLY A 515 40.87 0.39 4.82
C GLY A 515 40.86 1.51 3.78
N GLY A 516 39.76 1.55 3.03
CA GLY A 516 39.18 2.76 2.46
C GLY A 516 37.96 3.11 3.30
N SER A 517 37.86 4.39 3.64
CA SER A 517 36.93 5.00 4.60
C SER A 517 35.46 4.61 4.39
N ALA A 518 34.94 3.82 5.32
CA ALA A 518 33.52 3.84 5.64
C ALA A 518 33.19 5.19 6.29
N GLY A 519 32.11 5.82 5.84
CA GLY A 519 31.49 6.96 6.51
C GLY A 519 31.24 6.64 7.98
N ALA A 520 31.38 7.67 8.81
CA ALA A 520 31.37 7.60 10.27
C ALA A 520 30.31 6.63 10.81
N ALA A 521 30.78 5.58 11.49
CA ALA A 521 29.94 4.81 12.39
C ALA A 521 29.36 5.77 13.42
N ALA A 522 28.04 5.81 13.54
CA ALA A 522 27.35 6.39 14.68
C ALA A 522 27.98 5.80 15.96
N SER A 523 28.25 6.66 16.94
CA SER A 523 28.80 6.21 18.21
C SER A 523 27.79 5.26 18.87
N GLY A 524 28.25 4.27 19.63
CA GLY A 524 27.36 3.30 20.32
C GLY A 524 26.40 3.95 21.33
N ASP A 525 26.49 5.25 21.51
CA ASP A 525 25.68 6.07 22.40
C ASP A 525 24.50 6.73 21.66
N ASP A 526 24.53 6.85 20.34
CA ASP A 526 23.52 7.62 19.58
C ASP A 526 22.21 6.84 19.38
N LEU A 527 21.10 7.42 19.86
CA LEU A 527 19.74 7.00 19.52
C LEU A 527 19.28 7.73 18.25
N SER A 528 19.19 7.01 17.14
CA SER A 528 18.83 7.55 15.83
C SER A 528 17.44 7.11 15.36
N SER A 529 16.80 7.93 14.53
CA SER A 529 15.53 7.62 13.89
C SER A 529 15.75 6.53 12.83
N PRO A 530 15.10 5.36 12.89
CA PRO A 530 15.30 4.30 11.89
C PRO A 530 14.62 4.63 10.54
N MET A 531 13.69 5.57 10.52
CA MET A 531 12.93 5.97 9.34
C MET A 531 12.61 7.47 9.33
N GLN A 532 12.09 7.97 8.22
CA GLN A 532 11.57 9.34 8.16
C GLN A 532 10.20 9.39 8.86
N GLY A 533 10.00 10.39 9.71
CA GLY A 533 8.74 10.55 10.45
C GLY A 533 8.61 11.89 11.17
N THR A 534 7.48 12.11 11.82
CA THR A 534 7.22 13.29 12.65
C THR A 534 7.25 12.90 14.12
N ILE A 535 7.99 13.61 14.97
CA ILE A 535 8.01 13.34 16.41
C ILE A 535 6.65 13.71 17.00
N VAL A 536 5.93 12.75 17.57
CA VAL A 536 4.62 12.97 18.22
C VAL A 536 4.82 13.31 19.69
N LYS A 537 5.74 12.59 20.35
CA LYS A 537 5.95 12.71 21.79
C LYS A 537 7.44 12.54 22.09
N VAL A 538 7.91 13.31 23.06
CA VAL A 538 9.20 13.10 23.71
C VAL A 538 8.90 12.76 25.16
N ALA A 539 9.33 11.59 25.62
CA ALA A 539 8.97 11.02 26.91
C ALA A 539 10.01 11.30 28.02
N VAL A 540 11.18 11.82 27.64
CA VAL A 540 12.31 12.12 28.53
C VAL A 540 12.83 13.54 28.31
N SER A 541 13.60 14.03 29.27
CA SER A 541 14.29 15.32 29.23
C SER A 541 15.82 15.14 29.15
N GLU A 542 16.52 16.19 28.70
CA GLU A 542 17.98 16.26 28.77
C GLU A 542 18.44 16.08 30.22
N GLY A 543 19.34 15.13 30.46
CA GLY A 543 19.86 14.79 31.79
C GLY A 543 19.08 13.72 32.54
N ASP A 544 17.99 13.19 31.99
CA ASP A 544 17.24 12.09 32.61
C ASP A 544 18.02 10.78 32.54
N THR A 545 17.99 9.98 33.61
CA THR A 545 18.51 8.61 33.63
C THR A 545 17.44 7.65 33.13
N VAL A 546 17.79 6.81 32.15
CA VAL A 546 16.93 5.79 31.55
C VAL A 546 17.53 4.41 31.72
N ALA A 547 16.67 3.40 31.88
CA ALA A 547 17.04 1.99 31.78
C ALA A 547 16.93 1.52 30.31
N GLU A 548 17.63 0.43 29.97
CA GLU A 548 17.44 -0.23 28.68
C GLU A 548 15.97 -0.64 28.50
N GLY A 549 15.37 -0.27 27.37
CA GLY A 549 13.96 -0.48 27.06
C GLY A 549 13.02 0.67 27.45
N ASP A 550 13.48 1.68 28.19
CA ASP A 550 12.64 2.83 28.54
C ASP A 550 12.28 3.68 27.31
N LEU A 551 11.06 4.18 27.25
CA LEU A 551 10.59 5.02 26.14
C LEU A 551 11.28 6.39 26.15
N VAL A 552 11.88 6.77 25.01
CA VAL A 552 12.56 8.06 24.84
C VAL A 552 11.74 9.00 23.95
N VAL A 553 11.38 8.55 22.74
CA VAL A 553 10.66 9.35 21.73
C VAL A 553 9.58 8.50 21.09
N VAL A 554 8.48 9.10 20.64
CA VAL A 554 7.48 8.47 19.77
C VAL A 554 7.49 9.21 18.45
N LEU A 555 7.74 8.48 17.36
CA LEU A 555 7.66 8.98 15.98
C LEU A 555 6.35 8.55 15.35
N GLU A 556 5.74 9.38 14.51
CA GLU A 556 4.69 8.98 13.58
C GLU A 556 5.30 8.88 12.19
N ALA A 557 5.31 7.67 11.65
CA ALA A 557 5.72 7.38 10.29
C ALA A 557 4.75 6.36 9.70
N MET A 558 4.43 6.48 8.42
CA MET A 558 3.52 5.55 7.74
C MET A 558 2.17 5.34 8.48
N LYS A 559 1.60 6.42 9.03
CA LYS A 559 0.37 6.42 9.85
C LYS A 559 0.45 5.58 11.13
N MET A 560 1.64 5.31 11.64
CA MET A 560 1.85 4.55 12.87
C MET A 560 2.79 5.28 13.83
N GLU A 561 2.40 5.27 15.10
CA GLU A 561 3.27 5.66 16.19
C GLU A 561 4.31 4.55 16.46
N GLN A 562 5.58 4.90 16.35
CA GLN A 562 6.73 4.06 16.64
C GLN A 562 7.40 4.58 17.92
N PRO A 563 7.33 3.84 19.03
CA PRO A 563 8.13 4.13 20.21
C PRO A 563 9.60 3.81 19.94
N LEU A 564 10.48 4.78 20.17
CA LEU A 564 11.91 4.61 20.25
C LEU A 564 12.32 4.49 21.71
N THR A 565 12.86 3.33 22.06
CA THR A 565 13.30 2.99 23.40
C THR A 565 14.81 3.11 23.54
N ALA A 566 15.28 3.30 24.77
CA ALA A 566 16.69 3.33 25.11
C ALA A 566 17.34 1.98 24.81
N HIS A 567 18.40 1.97 23.98
CA HIS A 567 19.14 0.76 23.61
C HIS A 567 20.16 0.31 24.66
N LYS A 568 20.40 1.15 25.68
CA LYS A 568 21.19 0.83 26.86
C LYS A 568 20.74 1.72 28.02
N ALA A 569 21.11 1.34 29.25
CA ALA A 569 20.96 2.22 30.41
C ALA A 569 21.97 3.36 30.36
N GLY A 570 21.59 4.55 30.84
CA GLY A 570 22.47 5.71 30.90
C GLY A 570 21.70 7.02 31.08
N THR A 571 22.38 8.14 30.88
CA THR A 571 21.82 9.49 30.96
C THR A 571 21.59 10.05 29.56
N ILE A 572 20.41 10.62 29.33
CA ILE A 572 20.06 11.29 28.07
C ILE A 572 20.89 12.56 27.90
N SER A 573 21.58 12.68 26.78
CA SER A 573 22.34 13.85 26.36
C SER A 573 22.07 14.20 24.90
N LYS A 574 22.25 15.46 24.52
CA LYS A 574 22.06 15.97 23.14
C LYS A 574 20.68 15.65 22.56
N LEU A 575 19.62 15.74 23.37
CA LEU A 575 18.23 15.58 22.95
C LEU A 575 17.83 16.71 21.99
N THR A 576 17.75 16.39 20.70
CA THR A 576 17.32 17.31 19.64
C THR A 576 15.85 17.13 19.27
N ALA A 577 15.22 16.05 19.73
CA ALA A 577 13.84 15.71 19.45
C ALA A 577 12.86 16.74 20.02
N LYS A 578 11.93 17.23 19.18
CA LYS A 578 10.84 18.14 19.59
C LYS A 578 9.51 17.65 19.01
N PRO A 579 8.40 17.63 19.78
CA PRO A 579 7.09 17.33 19.24
C PRO A 579 6.75 18.23 18.04
N GLY A 580 6.19 17.63 16.98
CA GLY A 580 5.86 18.28 15.71
C GLY A 580 7.03 18.41 14.73
N ALA A 581 8.28 18.12 15.12
CA ALA A 581 9.42 18.20 14.20
C ALA A 581 9.47 16.97 13.27
N THR A 582 9.77 17.19 12.00
CA THR A 582 10.01 16.12 11.03
C THR A 582 11.49 15.73 11.04
N VAL A 583 11.77 14.43 11.05
CA VAL A 583 13.12 13.86 11.09
C VAL A 583 13.31 12.89 9.94
N SER A 584 14.52 12.84 9.39
CA SER A 584 14.90 11.87 8.35
C SER A 584 15.36 10.55 8.96
N ALA A 585 15.34 9.47 8.16
CA ALA A 585 16.00 8.23 8.54
C ALA A 585 17.50 8.47 8.84
N GLY A 586 18.01 7.84 9.90
CA GLY A 586 19.37 7.99 10.41
C GLY A 586 19.64 9.25 11.23
N ALA A 587 18.66 10.16 11.40
CA ALA A 587 18.87 11.37 12.19
C ALA A 587 19.05 11.04 13.69
N VAL A 588 20.12 11.53 14.32
CA VAL A 588 20.36 11.35 15.76
C VAL A 588 19.40 12.22 16.55
N LEU A 589 18.59 11.60 17.42
CA LEU A 589 17.54 12.24 18.21
C LEU A 589 17.99 12.53 19.65
N ALA A 590 18.84 11.66 20.19
CA ALA A 590 19.46 11.78 21.51
C ALA A 590 20.73 10.91 21.54
N ALA A 591 21.58 11.10 22.55
CA ALA A 591 22.65 10.19 22.91
C ALA A 591 22.41 9.68 24.34
N ILE A 592 22.74 8.42 24.59
CA ILE A 592 22.65 7.78 25.91
C ILE A 592 24.09 7.56 26.37
N ILE A 593 24.54 8.33 27.35
CA ILE A 593 25.90 8.25 27.87
C ILE A 593 25.91 7.59 29.24
N ASP A 594 26.96 6.86 29.56
CA ASP A 594 27.08 6.14 30.84
C ASP A 594 27.13 7.07 32.06
#